data_AF-A0A1G6VT84-F1
#
_entry.id   AF-A0A1G6VT84-F1
#
_cell.length_a   1.000
_cell.length_b   1.000
_cell.length_c   1.000
_cell.angle_alpha   90.00
_cell.angle_beta   90.00
_cell.angle_gamma   90.00
#
_symmetry.space_group_name_H-M   'P 1'
#
loop_
_entity.id
_entity.type
_entity.pdbx_description
1 polymer ?
#
loop_
_entity_poly.entity_id
_entity_poly.type
_entity_poly.pdbx_seq_one_letter_code
_entity_poly.pdbx_strand_id
1 'polypeptide(L)'
;MAPIDMPRSRHLAEWRHTDDGVELVLDQRAIGVPRPLALVLLDGDRLLTDSPVDDLLGLESTLRHMVAVFAEEVRVAHQAVFAVRVRKTSGSPRRTSDDGGAFARATERQGRASRHHYAAARLLEDLRDWVSELRPAHGMLAEAVQGWARGPEAPATVTIFADPHAFLAGDVRRQATRDWGGLDIDGVEAWGHGWRRDGDDDAPGSIPPDGPDRGGYWSLGFCARTGEIYAVRRAPHLDQEVWLLGNLVATRELADSILDPLSDHMRQPNSLVLAARTVGAAVREQAA
;
A
#
# COMPACT_ATOMS: atom_id res chain seq x y z
N MET A 1 -5.44 19.07 43.42
CA MET A 1 -4.41 18.59 42.48
C MET A 1 -4.64 19.28 41.16
N ALA A 2 -3.78 20.23 40.81
CA ALA A 2 -3.80 20.84 39.48
C ALA A 2 -3.36 19.80 38.44
N PRO A 3 -3.92 19.79 37.22
CA PRO A 3 -3.44 18.93 36.16
C PRO A 3 -2.01 19.33 35.82
N ILE A 4 -1.10 18.37 35.90
CA ILE A 4 0.25 18.52 35.37
C ILE A 4 0.08 18.57 33.86
N ASP A 5 0.10 19.78 33.30
CA ASP A 5 0.21 20.01 31.87
C ASP A 5 1.62 19.59 31.46
N MET A 6 1.78 18.29 31.17
CA MET A 6 2.97 17.78 30.51
C MET A 6 3.05 18.49 29.16
N PRO A 7 4.16 19.19 28.83
CA PRO A 7 4.31 19.72 27.51
C PRO A 7 4.29 18.53 26.56
N ARG A 8 3.21 18.37 25.79
CA ARG A 8 3.23 17.64 24.54
C ARG A 8 4.16 18.44 23.64
N SER A 9 5.46 18.27 23.83
CA SER A 9 6.50 18.68 22.91
C SER A 9 6.27 17.84 21.66
N ARG A 10 5.28 18.26 20.89
CA ARG A 10 5.02 17.83 19.54
C ARG A 10 6.28 18.19 18.78
N HIS A 11 7.23 17.27 18.71
CA HIS A 11 8.33 17.31 17.75
C HIS A 11 7.69 17.11 16.37
N LEU A 12 7.01 18.16 15.90
CA LEU A 12 6.31 18.15 14.63
C LEU A 12 7.37 18.30 13.56
N ALA A 13 7.34 17.37 12.62
CA ALA A 13 7.94 17.63 11.34
C ALA A 13 7.22 18.85 10.73
N GLU A 14 7.96 19.80 10.19
CA GLU A 14 7.41 21.02 9.58
C GLU A 14 8.05 21.27 8.22
N TRP A 15 7.29 21.78 7.27
CA TRP A 15 7.82 22.23 5.99
C TRP A 15 8.41 23.63 6.10
N ARG A 16 9.56 23.85 5.48
CA ARG A 16 10.16 25.17 5.31
C ARG A 16 10.50 25.42 3.84
N HIS A 17 10.00 26.54 3.31
CA HIS A 17 10.35 27.01 1.98
C HIS A 17 11.57 27.94 2.05
N THR A 18 12.55 27.70 1.20
CA THR A 18 13.79 28.48 1.08
C THR A 18 14.05 28.83 -0.38
N ASP A 19 14.99 29.74 -0.64
CA ASP A 19 15.41 30.09 -2.01
C ASP A 19 16.00 28.89 -2.77
N ASP A 20 16.58 27.92 -2.04
CA ASP A 20 17.20 26.71 -2.59
C ASP A 20 16.22 25.53 -2.75
N GLY A 21 14.98 25.67 -2.25
CA GLY A 21 13.93 24.66 -2.36
C GLY A 21 13.14 24.41 -1.07
N VAL A 22 12.56 23.21 -0.97
CA VAL A 22 11.78 22.77 0.20
C VAL A 22 12.67 21.98 1.15
N GLU A 23 12.54 22.24 2.43
CA GLU A 23 13.20 21.52 3.50
C GLU A 23 12.16 20.95 4.48
N LEU A 24 12.47 19.76 5.01
CA LEU A 24 11.78 19.19 6.15
C LEU A 24 12.55 19.54 7.42
N VAL A 25 11.91 20.24 8.35
CA VAL A 25 12.44 20.48 9.69
C VAL A 25 11.98 19.33 10.58
N LEU A 26 12.92 18.54 11.08
CA LEU A 26 12.69 17.40 11.97
C LEU A 26 13.67 17.47 13.14
N ASP A 27 13.16 17.45 14.39
CA ASP A 27 14.01 17.48 15.60
C ASP A 27 15.10 18.58 15.57
N GLN A 28 14.72 19.79 15.16
CA GLN A 28 15.61 20.97 14.99
C GLN A 28 16.64 20.87 13.85
N ARG A 29 16.60 19.81 13.04
CA ARG A 29 17.42 19.68 11.83
C ARG A 29 16.59 20.07 10.62
N ALA A 30 17.11 20.97 9.80
CA ALA A 30 16.57 21.22 8.47
C ALA A 30 17.25 20.27 7.47
N ILE A 31 16.44 19.56 6.69
CA ILE A 31 16.91 18.56 5.74
C ILE A 31 16.27 18.87 4.39
N GLY A 32 17.09 19.18 3.40
CA GLY A 32 16.61 19.47 2.05
C GLY A 32 15.91 18.27 1.42
N VAL A 33 14.76 18.53 0.80
CA VAL A 33 14.07 17.54 -0.04
C VAL A 33 14.84 17.43 -1.36
N PRO A 34 15.24 16.21 -1.80
CA PRO A 34 15.90 16.01 -3.08
C PRO A 34 15.11 16.68 -4.21
N ARG A 35 15.80 17.48 -5.04
CA ARG A 35 15.15 18.30 -6.09
C ARG A 35 14.15 17.53 -6.97
N PRO A 36 14.43 16.30 -7.44
CA PRO A 36 13.45 15.55 -8.22
C PRO A 36 12.16 15.24 -7.45
N LEU A 37 12.26 14.95 -6.15
CA LEU A 37 11.10 14.72 -5.29
C LEU A 37 10.36 16.03 -5.01
N ALA A 38 11.07 17.13 -4.76
CA ALA A 38 10.48 18.43 -4.53
C ALA A 38 9.64 18.90 -5.73
N LEU A 39 10.07 18.61 -6.96
CA LEU A 39 9.32 18.93 -8.18
C LEU A 39 7.97 18.20 -8.24
N VAL A 40 7.92 16.93 -7.83
CA VAL A 40 6.68 16.15 -7.83
C VAL A 40 5.80 16.52 -6.63
N LEU A 41 6.42 16.76 -5.47
CA LEU A 41 5.75 17.15 -4.25
C LEU A 41 5.00 18.48 -4.41
N LEU A 42 5.58 19.41 -5.17
CA LEU A 42 5.02 20.72 -5.49
C LEU A 42 4.30 20.79 -6.85
N ASP A 43 4.09 19.63 -7.51
CA ASP A 43 3.49 19.62 -8.85
C ASP A 43 2.02 20.07 -8.82
N GLY A 44 1.64 20.92 -9.77
CA GLY A 44 0.29 21.42 -10.03
C GLY A 44 -0.43 22.03 -8.83
N ASP A 45 -0.23 23.33 -8.54
CA ASP A 45 -0.89 24.15 -7.50
C ASP A 45 -1.04 23.51 -6.09
N ARG A 46 -0.40 22.36 -5.84
CA ARG A 46 -0.45 21.64 -4.57
C ARG A 46 0.35 22.43 -3.55
N LEU A 47 -0.38 22.99 -2.60
CA LEU A 47 0.20 23.53 -1.39
C LEU A 47 0.49 22.38 -0.43
N LEU A 48 1.69 22.38 0.13
CA LEU A 48 2.04 21.51 1.24
C LEU A 48 1.08 21.76 2.40
N THR A 49 0.68 20.68 3.08
CA THR A 49 -0.21 20.79 4.24
C THR A 49 0.59 21.05 5.50
N ASP A 50 -0.09 21.30 6.62
CA ASP A 50 0.55 21.41 7.94
C ASP A 50 1.07 20.04 8.45
N SER A 51 0.89 18.96 7.68
CA SER A 51 1.29 17.59 8.03
C SER A 51 2.26 17.04 6.98
N PRO A 52 3.58 17.19 7.18
CA PRO A 52 4.57 16.62 6.26
C PRO A 52 4.46 15.11 6.10
N VAL A 53 3.98 14.41 7.12
CA VAL A 53 3.74 12.97 7.06
C VAL A 53 2.67 12.64 6.02
N ASP A 54 1.54 13.37 6.06
CA ASP A 54 0.46 13.16 5.10
C ASP A 54 0.88 13.50 3.67
N ASP A 55 1.68 14.55 3.50
CA ASP A 55 2.20 14.94 2.19
C ASP A 55 3.17 13.90 1.63
N LEU A 56 4.07 13.36 2.45
CA LEU A 56 5.03 12.33 2.05
C LEU A 56 4.34 10.99 1.75
N LEU A 57 3.36 10.58 2.57
CA LEU A 57 2.55 9.39 2.28
C LEU A 57 1.70 9.60 1.02
N GLY A 58 1.16 10.80 0.80
CA GLY A 58 0.42 11.14 -0.42
C GLY A 58 1.30 11.14 -1.67
N LEU A 59 2.54 11.62 -1.55
CA LEU A 59 3.54 11.54 -2.62
C LEU A 59 3.90 10.08 -2.93
N GLU A 60 4.09 9.25 -1.90
CA GLU A 60 4.36 7.82 -2.06
C GLU A 60 3.25 7.10 -2.83
N SER A 61 1.99 7.29 -2.43
CA SER A 61 0.84 6.74 -3.15
C SER A 61 0.77 7.24 -4.60
N THR A 62 1.08 8.51 -4.83
CA THR A 62 1.10 9.10 -6.19
C THR A 62 2.17 8.45 -7.05
N LEU A 63 3.40 8.30 -6.53
CA LEU A 63 4.50 7.68 -7.26
C LEU A 63 4.24 6.21 -7.55
N ARG A 64 3.68 5.45 -6.60
CA ARG A 64 3.27 4.05 -6.83
C ARG A 64 2.24 3.92 -7.93
N HIS A 65 1.26 4.82 -7.96
CA HIS A 65 0.30 4.86 -9.06
C HIS A 65 0.96 5.15 -10.40
N MET A 66 1.86 6.14 -10.47
CA MET A 66 2.59 6.43 -11.71
C MET A 66 3.38 5.20 -12.19
N VAL A 67 4.04 4.48 -11.27
CA VAL A 67 4.73 3.22 -11.56
C VAL A 67 3.75 2.21 -12.16
N ALA A 68 2.60 1.99 -11.51
CA ALA A 68 1.57 1.06 -11.98
C ALA A 68 1.05 1.40 -13.37
N VAL A 69 0.67 2.67 -13.60
CA VAL A 69 0.18 3.15 -14.90
C VAL A 69 1.23 2.97 -15.98
N PHE A 70 2.48 3.38 -15.73
CA PHE A 70 3.54 3.24 -16.72
C PHE A 70 3.94 1.77 -16.95
N ALA A 71 3.82 0.89 -15.95
CA ALA A 71 4.04 -0.54 -16.14
C ALA A 71 3.02 -1.13 -17.12
N GLU A 72 1.76 -0.73 -17.00
CA GLU A 72 0.70 -1.12 -17.92
C GLU A 72 0.91 -0.53 -19.33
N GLU A 73 1.34 0.73 -19.43
CA GLU A 73 1.72 1.32 -20.72
C GLU A 73 2.86 0.57 -21.39
N VAL A 74 3.88 0.16 -20.63
CA VAL A 74 4.98 -0.68 -21.11
C VAL A 74 4.46 -2.02 -21.61
N ARG A 75 3.56 -2.67 -20.86
CA ARG A 75 2.94 -3.95 -21.25
C ARG A 75 2.17 -3.81 -22.58
N VAL A 76 1.33 -2.80 -22.71
CA VAL A 76 0.56 -2.52 -23.93
C VAL A 76 1.48 -2.18 -25.10
N ALA A 77 2.51 -1.36 -24.90
CA ALA A 77 3.47 -1.01 -25.94
C ALA A 77 4.28 -2.23 -26.41
N HIS A 78 4.68 -3.11 -25.48
CA HIS A 78 5.36 -4.35 -25.81
C HIS A 78 4.46 -5.29 -26.64
N GLN A 79 3.19 -5.43 -26.29
CA GLN A 79 2.21 -6.18 -27.08
C GLN A 79 2.04 -5.61 -28.49
N ALA A 80 2.03 -4.29 -28.64
CA ALA A 80 1.95 -3.64 -29.95
C ALA A 80 3.18 -3.94 -30.83
N VAL A 81 4.38 -3.89 -30.26
CA VAL A 81 5.62 -4.28 -30.96
C VAL A 81 5.58 -5.75 -31.38
N PHE A 82 5.15 -6.63 -30.48
CA PHE A 82 5.00 -8.06 -30.77
C PHE A 82 4.01 -8.30 -31.90
N ALA A 83 2.83 -7.66 -31.87
CA ALA A 83 1.81 -7.80 -32.90
C ALA A 83 2.31 -7.36 -34.29
N VAL A 84 3.07 -6.25 -34.36
CA VAL A 84 3.68 -5.80 -35.62
C VAL A 84 4.73 -6.80 -36.12
N ARG A 85 5.54 -7.40 -35.22
CA ARG A 85 6.51 -8.44 -35.59
C ARG A 85 5.83 -9.69 -36.15
N VAL A 86 4.79 -10.19 -35.48
CA VAL A 86 4.04 -11.36 -35.93
C VAL A 86 3.45 -11.11 -37.32
N ARG A 87 2.81 -9.96 -37.55
CA ARG A 87 2.27 -9.61 -38.87
C ARG A 87 3.32 -9.59 -39.99
N LYS A 88 4.54 -9.11 -39.70
CA LYS A 88 5.66 -9.15 -40.66
C LYS A 88 6.10 -10.58 -40.99
N THR A 89 6.02 -11.51 -40.02
CA THR A 89 6.43 -12.90 -40.22
C THR A 89 5.37 -13.79 -40.88
N SER A 90 4.08 -13.44 -40.78
CA SER A 90 2.96 -14.26 -41.29
C SER A 90 2.23 -13.69 -42.52
N GLY A 91 2.60 -12.49 -43.00
CA GLY A 91 1.99 -11.81 -44.15
C GLY A 91 2.70 -12.05 -45.50
N SER A 92 1.90 -12.22 -46.56
CA SER A 92 2.36 -12.31 -47.96
C SER A 92 3.01 -11.00 -48.46
N PRO A 93 3.98 -11.00 -49.40
CA PRO A 93 4.93 -9.90 -49.66
C PRO A 93 4.34 -8.61 -50.29
N ARG A 94 3.02 -8.45 -50.36
CA ARG A 94 2.35 -7.51 -51.28
C ARG A 94 1.93 -6.16 -50.69
N ARG A 95 2.30 -5.82 -49.45
CA ARG A 95 1.98 -4.51 -48.85
C ARG A 95 3.10 -4.02 -47.93
N THR A 96 4.11 -3.32 -48.45
CA THR A 96 5.26 -2.90 -47.61
C THR A 96 5.79 -1.52 -47.97
N SER A 97 5.05 -0.47 -47.64
CA SER A 97 5.63 0.87 -47.44
C SER A 97 5.33 1.47 -46.06
N ASP A 98 4.21 1.11 -45.40
CA ASP A 98 3.83 1.67 -44.08
C ASP A 98 4.26 0.81 -42.86
N ASP A 99 4.66 -0.45 -43.08
CA ASP A 99 5.05 -1.39 -42.00
C ASP A 99 6.39 -1.03 -41.32
N GLY A 100 7.24 -0.24 -42.00
CA GLY A 100 8.45 0.33 -41.42
C GLY A 100 8.11 1.42 -40.40
N GLY A 101 7.20 2.33 -40.78
CA GLY A 101 6.71 3.40 -39.91
C GLY A 101 5.94 2.86 -38.71
N ALA A 102 5.08 1.86 -38.90
CA ALA A 102 4.32 1.24 -37.82
C ALA A 102 5.23 0.59 -36.74
N PHE A 103 6.28 -0.11 -37.16
CA PHE A 103 7.24 -0.71 -36.24
C PHE A 103 8.09 0.33 -35.50
N ALA A 104 8.54 1.37 -36.21
CA ALA A 104 9.29 2.48 -35.61
C ALA A 104 8.46 3.20 -34.54
N ARG A 105 7.19 3.54 -34.86
CA ARG A 105 6.25 4.16 -33.91
C ARG A 105 5.99 3.27 -32.68
N ALA A 106 5.78 1.98 -32.87
CA ALA A 106 5.57 1.03 -31.77
C ALA A 106 6.80 0.94 -30.85
N THR A 107 8.00 0.89 -31.45
CA THR A 107 9.28 0.86 -30.71
C THR A 107 9.54 2.16 -29.96
N GLU A 108 9.25 3.31 -30.57
CA GLU A 108 9.37 4.62 -29.92
C GLU A 108 8.42 4.73 -28.72
N ARG A 109 7.17 4.30 -28.89
CA ARG A 109 6.19 4.26 -27.80
C ARG A 109 6.66 3.37 -26.65
N GLN A 110 7.17 2.17 -26.95
CA GLN A 110 7.75 1.27 -25.93
C GLN A 110 8.92 1.93 -25.21
N GLY A 111 9.84 2.57 -25.94
CA GLY A 111 10.99 3.25 -25.35
C GLY A 111 10.57 4.42 -24.45
N ARG A 112 9.55 5.18 -24.84
CA ARG A 112 9.00 6.28 -24.04
C ARG A 112 8.34 5.77 -22.75
N ALA A 113 7.45 4.80 -22.85
CA ALA A 113 6.78 4.19 -21.71
C ALA A 113 7.80 3.59 -20.72
N SER A 114 8.83 2.90 -21.23
CA SER A 114 9.88 2.30 -20.40
C SER A 114 10.68 3.35 -19.63
N ARG A 115 10.98 4.50 -20.26
CA ARG A 115 11.66 5.61 -19.57
C ARG A 115 10.80 6.24 -18.48
N HIS A 116 9.51 6.43 -18.72
CA HIS A 116 8.59 6.95 -17.72
C HIS A 116 8.44 6.00 -16.53
N HIS A 117 8.28 4.70 -16.81
CA HIS A 117 8.24 3.66 -15.77
C HIS A 117 9.52 3.69 -14.92
N TYR A 118 10.69 3.65 -15.56
CA TYR A 118 11.97 3.68 -14.85
C TYR A 118 12.13 4.97 -14.02
N ALA A 119 11.76 6.13 -14.56
CA ALA A 119 11.84 7.39 -13.84
C ALA A 119 10.92 7.42 -12.61
N ALA A 120 9.67 6.97 -12.75
CA ALA A 120 8.73 6.89 -11.63
C ALA A 120 9.18 5.90 -10.55
N ALA A 121 9.66 4.71 -10.96
CA ALA A 121 10.17 3.71 -10.04
C ALA A 121 11.38 4.22 -9.27
N ARG A 122 12.29 4.92 -9.97
CA ARG A 122 13.47 5.51 -9.34
C ARG A 122 13.11 6.61 -8.35
N LEU A 123 12.14 7.47 -8.66
CA LEU A 123 11.65 8.49 -7.73
C LEU A 123 11.01 7.87 -6.48
N LEU A 124 10.28 6.78 -6.63
CA LEU A 124 9.71 6.05 -5.48
C LEU A 124 10.80 5.48 -4.58
N GLU A 125 11.85 4.88 -5.16
CA GLU A 125 13.04 4.43 -4.42
C GLU A 125 13.74 5.60 -3.71
N ASP A 126 14.03 6.68 -4.45
CA ASP A 126 14.70 7.87 -3.90
C ASP A 126 13.90 8.48 -2.74
N LEU A 127 12.56 8.48 -2.80
CA LEU A 127 11.70 8.91 -1.70
C LEU A 127 11.90 8.01 -0.47
N ARG A 128 11.79 6.70 -0.63
CA ARG A 128 11.90 5.74 0.48
C ARG A 128 13.28 5.78 1.12
N ASP A 129 14.33 5.88 0.32
CA ASP A 129 15.72 6.02 0.78
C ASP A 129 15.89 7.31 1.58
N TRP A 130 15.49 8.45 1.00
CA TRP A 130 15.61 9.75 1.66
C TRP A 130 14.84 9.80 2.99
N VAL A 131 13.58 9.33 3.04
CA VAL A 131 12.80 9.34 4.28
C VAL A 131 13.42 8.40 5.33
N SER A 132 13.97 7.25 4.91
CA SER A 132 14.67 6.32 5.82
C SER A 132 15.95 6.93 6.40
N GLU A 133 16.68 7.73 5.62
CA GLU A 133 17.87 8.46 6.07
C GLU A 133 17.59 9.56 7.09
N LEU A 134 16.37 10.09 7.14
CA LEU A 134 15.96 11.06 8.17
C LEU A 134 16.12 10.50 9.58
N ARG A 135 15.95 9.17 9.72
CA ARG A 135 15.96 8.43 11.00
C ARG A 135 15.12 9.13 12.08
N PRO A 136 13.81 9.31 11.84
CA PRO A 136 12.95 9.94 12.83
C PRO A 136 12.94 9.09 14.10
N ALA A 137 13.16 9.71 15.26
CA ALA A 137 13.25 8.96 16.51
C ALA A 137 11.86 8.46 16.97
N HIS A 138 10.82 9.26 16.74
CA HIS A 138 9.46 9.00 17.21
C HIS A 138 8.41 9.57 16.24
N GLY A 139 7.14 9.25 16.48
CA GLY A 139 5.99 9.80 15.76
C GLY A 139 5.68 9.09 14.44
N MET A 140 4.64 9.57 13.75
CA MET A 140 4.09 8.89 12.56
C MET A 140 5.11 8.71 11.42
N LEU A 141 6.09 9.62 11.29
CA LEU A 141 7.14 9.47 10.29
C LEU A 141 8.09 8.31 10.63
N ALA A 142 8.44 8.13 11.91
CA ALA A 142 9.24 6.99 12.36
C ALA A 142 8.52 5.67 12.06
N GLU A 143 7.21 5.64 12.29
CA GLU A 143 6.37 4.47 12.08
C GLU A 143 6.19 4.14 10.59
N ALA A 144 6.04 5.15 9.73
CA ALA A 144 6.01 4.99 8.28
C ALA A 144 7.33 4.41 7.74
N VAL A 145 8.48 4.92 8.23
CA VAL A 145 9.80 4.37 7.90
C VAL A 145 9.91 2.90 8.32
N GLN A 146 9.47 2.57 9.54
CA GLN A 146 9.42 1.18 9.97
C GLN A 146 8.48 0.34 9.09
N GLY A 147 7.36 0.92 8.62
CA GLY A 147 6.42 0.30 7.69
C GLY A 147 7.06 -0.13 6.38
N TRP A 148 7.79 0.77 5.72
CA TRP A 148 8.53 0.44 4.51
C TRP A 148 9.60 -0.63 4.76
N ALA A 149 10.22 -0.64 5.93
CA ALA A 149 11.24 -1.63 6.28
C ALA A 149 10.69 -3.05 6.57
N ARG A 150 9.38 -3.22 6.85
CA ARG A 150 8.80 -4.51 7.29
C ARG A 150 8.74 -5.58 6.18
N GLY A 151 8.81 -5.18 4.91
CA GLY A 151 8.50 -6.04 3.76
C GLY A 151 7.00 -6.35 3.64
N PRO A 152 6.50 -6.73 2.45
CA PRO A 152 5.09 -7.08 2.24
C PRO A 152 4.75 -8.53 2.64
N GLU A 153 5.74 -9.38 2.89
CA GLU A 153 5.53 -10.81 3.07
C GLU A 153 4.74 -11.14 4.35
N ALA A 154 3.84 -12.10 4.24
CA ALA A 154 3.12 -12.63 5.40
C ALA A 154 4.11 -13.21 6.42
N PRO A 155 4.01 -12.83 7.71
CA PRO A 155 4.78 -13.49 8.76
C PRO A 155 4.48 -14.99 8.81
N ALA A 156 5.44 -15.80 9.23
CA ALA A 156 5.29 -17.26 9.32
C ALA A 156 4.16 -17.74 10.25
N THR A 157 3.64 -16.88 11.12
CA THR A 157 2.47 -17.16 11.97
C THR A 157 1.14 -17.06 11.24
N VAL A 158 1.11 -16.49 10.04
CA VAL A 158 -0.11 -16.29 9.26
C VAL A 158 -0.41 -17.52 8.40
N THR A 159 -1.66 -17.97 8.43
CA THR A 159 -2.16 -18.96 7.46
C THR A 159 -2.93 -18.24 6.35
N ILE A 160 -2.55 -18.46 5.09
CA ILE A 160 -3.15 -17.79 3.93
C ILE A 160 -4.16 -18.73 3.27
N PHE A 161 -5.35 -18.20 2.99
CA PHE A 161 -6.40 -18.87 2.23
C PHE A 161 -6.61 -18.12 0.92
N ALA A 162 -6.79 -18.88 -0.16
CA ALA A 162 -6.92 -18.34 -1.51
C ALA A 162 -8.14 -17.43 -1.68
N ASP A 163 -9.22 -17.64 -0.92
CA ASP A 163 -10.43 -16.82 -0.95
C ASP A 163 -11.27 -17.07 0.32
N PRO A 164 -12.35 -16.29 0.54
CA PRO A 164 -13.27 -16.52 1.66
C PRO A 164 -13.94 -17.91 1.66
N HIS A 165 -14.18 -18.53 0.50
CA HIS A 165 -14.79 -19.86 0.45
C HIS A 165 -13.84 -20.92 1.01
N ALA A 166 -12.55 -20.87 0.66
CA ALA A 166 -11.52 -21.74 1.21
C ALA A 166 -11.36 -21.55 2.73
N PHE A 167 -11.44 -20.30 3.20
CA PHE A 167 -11.42 -19.99 4.63
C PHE A 167 -12.63 -20.59 5.38
N LEU A 168 -13.83 -20.46 4.82
CA LEU A 168 -15.06 -21.01 5.41
C LEU A 168 -15.13 -22.54 5.33
N ALA A 169 -14.56 -23.15 4.30
CA ALA A 169 -14.47 -24.60 4.16
C ALA A 169 -13.50 -25.22 5.19
N GLY A 170 -12.50 -24.46 5.65
CA GLY A 170 -11.55 -24.90 6.66
C GLY A 170 -12.13 -25.06 8.06
N ASP A 171 -13.18 -24.30 8.42
CA ASP A 171 -13.94 -24.47 9.67
C ASP A 171 -15.37 -23.94 9.51
N VAL A 172 -16.36 -24.84 9.55
CA VAL A 172 -17.78 -24.50 9.41
C VAL A 172 -18.31 -23.57 10.49
N ARG A 173 -17.63 -23.47 11.64
CA ARG A 173 -18.01 -22.53 12.72
C ARG A 173 -17.80 -21.08 12.31
N ARG A 174 -16.95 -20.81 11.30
CA ARG A 174 -16.75 -19.48 10.73
C ARG A 174 -17.92 -19.01 9.88
N GLN A 175 -18.91 -19.86 9.60
CA GLN A 175 -19.99 -19.55 8.66
C GLN A 175 -21.18 -18.89 9.36
N ALA A 176 -21.61 -17.77 8.79
CA ALA A 176 -22.93 -17.17 9.01
C ALA A 176 -23.77 -17.34 7.75
N THR A 177 -25.04 -17.74 7.93
CA THR A 177 -26.01 -17.80 6.85
C THR A 177 -26.58 -16.40 6.64
N ARG A 178 -26.41 -15.83 5.44
CA ARG A 178 -27.09 -14.59 5.06
C ARG A 178 -28.57 -14.85 4.80
N ASP A 179 -29.41 -13.83 4.96
CA ASP A 179 -30.87 -13.92 4.79
C ASP A 179 -31.31 -14.43 3.40
N TRP A 180 -30.45 -14.30 2.39
CA TRP A 180 -30.66 -14.78 1.01
C TRP A 180 -29.98 -16.12 0.69
N GLY A 181 -29.49 -16.84 1.70
CA GLY A 181 -28.91 -18.19 1.56
C GLY A 181 -27.43 -18.24 1.17
N GLY A 182 -26.76 -17.09 1.06
CA GLY A 182 -25.30 -17.03 0.88
C GLY A 182 -24.53 -17.33 2.17
N LEU A 183 -23.29 -17.82 2.04
CA LEU A 183 -22.36 -17.99 3.17
C LEU A 183 -21.48 -16.75 3.32
N ASP A 184 -21.30 -16.30 4.56
CA ASP A 184 -20.38 -15.22 4.92
C ASP A 184 -19.50 -15.62 6.10
N ILE A 185 -18.43 -14.85 6.31
CA ILE A 185 -17.64 -14.97 7.53
C ILE A 185 -18.49 -14.42 8.69
N ASP A 186 -18.75 -15.27 9.69
CA ASP A 186 -19.41 -14.95 10.97
C ASP A 186 -18.46 -14.12 11.86
N GLY A 187 -17.98 -13.02 11.31
CA GLY A 187 -17.01 -12.14 11.92
C GLY A 187 -17.38 -10.69 11.69
N VAL A 188 -16.93 -9.84 12.61
CA VAL A 188 -17.14 -8.39 12.52
C VAL A 188 -15.83 -7.76 12.04
N GLU A 189 -15.86 -7.15 10.86
CA GLU A 189 -14.77 -6.32 10.30
C GLU A 189 -14.65 -4.97 11.04
N ALA A 190 -14.49 -5.04 12.36
CA ALA A 190 -14.66 -3.91 13.26
C ALA A 190 -13.49 -2.92 13.28
N TRP A 191 -12.29 -3.36 12.86
CA TRP A 191 -11.10 -2.49 12.78
C TRP A 191 -10.95 -1.85 11.39
N GLY A 192 -12.07 -1.75 10.68
CA GLY A 192 -12.21 -0.97 9.47
C GLY A 192 -11.54 -1.55 8.23
N HIS A 193 -11.78 -0.83 7.14
CA HIS A 193 -11.13 -1.00 5.84
C HIS A 193 -10.00 0.02 5.71
N GLY A 194 -8.91 -0.35 5.05
CA GLY A 194 -7.78 0.57 4.82
C GLY A 194 -6.42 0.01 5.16
N TRP A 195 -6.30 -1.25 5.55
CA TRP A 195 -5.03 -1.88 5.90
C TRP A 195 -4.20 -2.14 4.64
N ARG A 196 -2.91 -1.79 4.68
CA ARG A 196 -2.02 -1.78 3.50
C ARG A 196 -1.01 -2.93 3.55
N ARG A 197 -0.69 -3.42 2.36
CA ARG A 197 0.44 -4.31 2.05
C ARG A 197 0.98 -3.87 0.70
N ASP A 198 2.27 -3.60 0.62
CA ASP A 198 2.91 -3.23 -0.65
C ASP A 198 2.66 -4.34 -1.69
N GLY A 199 2.45 -3.97 -2.95
CA GLY A 199 2.03 -4.89 -4.01
C GLY A 199 0.53 -4.90 -4.29
N ASP A 200 -0.34 -4.67 -3.30
CA ASP A 200 -1.80 -4.77 -3.52
C ASP A 200 -2.41 -3.51 -4.16
N ASP A 201 -1.79 -2.34 -3.94
CA ASP A 201 -2.16 -1.05 -4.49
C ASP A 201 -1.38 -0.65 -5.76
N ASP A 202 -0.56 -1.55 -6.32
CA ASP A 202 0.31 -1.29 -7.49
C ASP A 202 -0.34 -1.57 -8.86
N ALA A 203 -1.67 -1.58 -8.94
CA ALA A 203 -2.39 -1.76 -10.21
C ALA A 203 -2.95 -0.43 -10.73
N PRO A 204 -3.01 -0.17 -12.04
CA PRO A 204 -3.66 1.04 -12.57
C PRO A 204 -5.11 1.20 -12.12
N GLY A 205 -5.82 0.09 -11.89
CA GLY A 205 -7.20 0.07 -11.38
C GLY A 205 -7.34 0.24 -9.87
N SER A 206 -6.25 0.46 -9.13
CA SER A 206 -6.26 0.64 -7.68
C SER A 206 -6.69 2.06 -7.25
N ILE A 207 -6.90 3.00 -8.16
CA ILE A 207 -7.33 4.36 -7.77
C ILE A 207 -8.85 4.48 -7.83
N PRO A 208 -9.53 4.78 -6.71
CA PRO A 208 -10.93 5.17 -6.74
C PRO A 208 -11.14 6.43 -7.59
N PRO A 209 -12.35 6.63 -8.14
CA PRO A 209 -12.67 7.80 -8.97
C PRO A 209 -12.36 9.16 -8.29
N ASP A 210 -12.39 9.19 -6.96
CA ASP A 210 -12.22 10.39 -6.13
C ASP A 210 -10.74 10.70 -5.78
N GLY A 211 -9.80 9.96 -6.37
CA GLY A 211 -8.35 10.12 -6.17
C GLY A 211 -7.73 8.98 -5.37
N PRO A 212 -6.39 8.95 -5.22
CA PRO A 212 -5.69 7.87 -4.52
C PRO A 212 -6.21 7.80 -3.08
N ASP A 213 -6.94 6.73 -2.77
CA ASP A 213 -7.27 6.42 -1.38
C ASP A 213 -5.97 6.12 -0.65
N ARG A 214 -5.79 6.77 0.50
CA ARG A 214 -4.64 6.54 1.39
C ARG A 214 -4.77 5.20 2.12
N GLY A 215 -5.96 4.56 2.06
CA GLY A 215 -6.25 3.24 2.60
C GLY A 215 -5.81 2.11 1.67
N GLY A 216 -5.42 0.99 2.26
CA GLY A 216 -5.22 -0.27 1.55
C GLY A 216 -6.49 -1.13 1.50
N TYR A 217 -6.40 -2.22 0.75
CA TYR A 217 -7.56 -3.06 0.44
C TYR A 217 -7.94 -4.08 1.49
N TRP A 218 -7.24 -4.12 2.62
CA TRP A 218 -7.49 -5.13 3.63
C TRP A 218 -8.45 -4.59 4.70
N SER A 219 -9.35 -5.47 5.10
CA SER A 219 -10.19 -5.28 6.29
C SER A 219 -9.80 -6.29 7.35
N LEU A 220 -9.69 -5.86 8.60
CA LEU A 220 -9.46 -6.75 9.74
C LEU A 220 -10.76 -7.08 10.46
N GLY A 221 -10.95 -8.35 10.80
CA GLY A 221 -12.12 -8.82 11.50
C GLY A 221 -11.83 -9.88 12.56
N PHE A 222 -12.84 -10.13 13.39
CA PHE A 222 -12.81 -11.12 14.46
C PHE A 222 -14.02 -12.04 14.37
N CYS A 223 -13.78 -13.35 14.38
CA CYS A 223 -14.81 -14.37 14.47
C CYS A 223 -14.95 -14.84 15.92
N ALA A 224 -16.02 -14.41 16.59
CA ALA A 224 -16.24 -14.73 18.00
C ALA A 224 -16.42 -16.22 18.27
N ARG A 225 -17.01 -16.97 17.32
CA ARG A 225 -17.28 -18.40 17.48
C ARG A 225 -16.01 -19.25 17.49
N THR A 226 -14.97 -18.81 16.79
CA THR A 226 -13.68 -19.53 16.70
C THR A 226 -12.56 -18.84 17.47
N GLY A 227 -12.75 -17.60 17.93
CA GLY A 227 -11.71 -16.80 18.58
C GLY A 227 -10.58 -16.43 17.62
N GLU A 228 -10.92 -16.19 16.35
CA GLU A 228 -9.95 -15.96 15.28
C GLU A 228 -9.94 -14.50 14.84
N ILE A 229 -8.74 -13.94 14.71
CA ILE A 229 -8.51 -12.65 14.05
C ILE A 229 -8.07 -12.94 12.62
N TYR A 230 -8.76 -12.33 11.66
CA TYR A 230 -8.48 -12.49 10.23
C TYR A 230 -8.36 -11.15 9.52
N ALA A 231 -7.69 -11.16 8.37
CA ALA A 231 -7.72 -10.09 7.40
C ALA A 231 -8.31 -10.60 6.09
N VAL A 232 -9.12 -9.79 5.41
CA VAL A 232 -9.67 -10.13 4.09
C VAL A 232 -9.33 -9.04 3.08
N ARG A 233 -8.84 -9.45 1.90
CA ARG A 233 -8.57 -8.53 0.79
C ARG A 233 -9.86 -8.20 0.06
N ARG A 234 -10.20 -6.92 0.02
CA ARG A 234 -11.35 -6.32 -0.67
C ARG A 234 -10.88 -5.45 -1.85
N ALA A 235 -9.94 -5.96 -2.63
CA ALA A 235 -9.43 -5.31 -3.84
C ALA A 235 -10.22 -5.79 -5.07
N PRO A 236 -10.98 -4.93 -5.78
CA PRO A 236 -11.74 -5.35 -6.97
C PRO A 236 -10.85 -5.82 -8.14
N HIS A 237 -9.60 -5.37 -8.18
CA HIS A 237 -8.64 -5.63 -9.24
C HIS A 237 -7.67 -6.79 -8.96
N LEU A 238 -7.77 -7.43 -7.79
CA LEU A 238 -6.97 -8.60 -7.42
C LEU A 238 -7.87 -9.76 -7.03
N ASP A 239 -7.33 -10.97 -7.06
CA ASP A 239 -8.00 -12.12 -6.47
C ASP A 239 -8.28 -11.86 -4.99
N GLN A 240 -9.37 -12.40 -4.47
CA GLN A 240 -9.62 -12.33 -3.03
C GLN A 240 -8.54 -13.11 -2.28
N GLU A 241 -8.38 -12.85 -0.98
CA GLU A 241 -7.42 -13.55 -0.13
C GLU A 241 -7.85 -13.35 1.32
N VAL A 242 -7.66 -14.36 2.15
CA VAL A 242 -7.91 -14.26 3.59
C VAL A 242 -6.68 -14.69 4.36
N TRP A 243 -6.21 -13.84 5.27
CA TRP A 243 -5.15 -14.16 6.21
C TRP A 243 -5.75 -14.48 7.57
N LEU A 244 -5.50 -15.67 8.09
CA LEU A 244 -5.72 -15.96 9.51
C LEU A 244 -4.49 -15.47 10.28
N LEU A 245 -4.67 -14.39 11.04
CA LEU A 245 -3.57 -13.71 11.75
C LEU A 245 -3.25 -14.38 13.09
N GLY A 246 -4.28 -14.91 13.74
CA GLY A 246 -4.17 -15.60 15.01
C GLY A 246 -5.46 -16.33 15.36
N ASN A 247 -5.31 -17.38 16.16
CA ASN A 247 -6.39 -18.13 16.78
C ASN A 247 -6.25 -18.04 18.30
N LEU A 248 -7.23 -18.57 19.04
CA LEU A 248 -7.26 -18.59 20.51
C LEU A 248 -7.44 -17.22 21.18
N VAL A 249 -7.87 -16.20 20.43
CA VAL A 249 -8.29 -14.92 21.00
C VAL A 249 -9.69 -15.10 21.57
N ALA A 250 -9.74 -15.54 22.83
CA ALA A 250 -10.96 -16.06 23.44
C ALA A 250 -12.11 -15.05 23.56
N THR A 251 -11.81 -13.75 23.56
CA THR A 251 -12.80 -12.69 23.74
C THR A 251 -12.60 -11.53 22.79
N ARG A 252 -13.69 -10.78 22.58
CA ARG A 252 -13.68 -9.57 21.75
C ARG A 252 -12.81 -8.49 22.37
N GLU A 253 -12.89 -8.32 23.68
CA GLU A 253 -12.14 -7.31 24.44
C GLU A 253 -10.64 -7.52 24.32
N LEU A 254 -10.19 -8.77 24.25
CA LEU A 254 -8.80 -9.09 24.00
C LEU A 254 -8.39 -8.72 22.58
N ALA A 255 -9.23 -9.01 21.58
CA ALA A 255 -8.98 -8.59 20.21
C ALA A 255 -8.89 -7.05 20.10
N ASP A 256 -9.78 -6.32 20.78
CA ASP A 256 -9.77 -4.86 20.86
C ASP A 256 -8.45 -4.37 21.49
N SER A 257 -8.02 -4.96 22.61
CA SER A 257 -6.75 -4.59 23.26
C SER A 257 -5.50 -4.77 22.39
N ILE A 258 -5.55 -5.70 21.42
CA ILE A 258 -4.45 -6.00 20.49
C ILE A 258 -4.48 -5.05 19.29
N LEU A 259 -5.67 -4.80 18.72
CA LEU A 259 -5.82 -4.12 17.43
C LEU A 259 -6.20 -2.64 17.53
N ASP A 260 -6.91 -2.20 18.57
CA ASP A 260 -7.28 -0.78 18.74
C ASP A 260 -6.05 0.15 18.72
N PRO A 261 -4.93 -0.18 19.40
CA PRO A 261 -3.72 0.65 19.34
C PRO A 261 -3.12 0.78 17.94
N LEU A 262 -3.48 -0.11 17.01
CA LEU A 262 -2.95 -0.12 15.65
C LEU A 262 -3.80 0.66 14.64
N SER A 263 -4.99 1.11 15.03
CA SER A 263 -5.95 1.75 14.11
C SER A 263 -5.39 3.01 13.46
N ASP A 264 -4.62 3.81 14.21
CA ASP A 264 -3.96 5.02 13.71
C ASP A 264 -2.85 4.71 12.69
N HIS A 265 -2.37 3.46 12.66
CA HIS A 265 -1.34 2.98 11.74
C HIS A 265 -1.93 2.30 10.48
N MET A 266 -3.24 2.16 10.37
CA MET A 266 -3.89 1.39 9.30
C MET A 266 -3.45 1.82 7.89
N ARG A 267 -3.23 3.12 7.66
CA ARG A 267 -2.82 3.68 6.36
C ARG A 267 -1.30 3.68 6.12
N GLN A 268 -0.53 3.22 7.10
CA GLN A 268 0.92 3.15 6.96
C GLN A 268 1.32 2.00 6.03
N PRO A 269 2.49 2.10 5.36
CA PRO A 269 3.02 1.03 4.55
C PRO A 269 3.15 -0.28 5.35
N ASN A 270 2.73 -1.40 4.74
CA ASN A 270 2.75 -2.73 5.35
C ASN A 270 2.11 -2.81 6.76
N SER A 271 1.09 -2.00 7.02
CA SER A 271 0.34 -2.02 8.28
C SER A 271 -0.34 -3.36 8.55
N LEU A 272 -0.73 -4.10 7.49
CA LEU A 272 -1.24 -5.46 7.63
C LEU A 272 -0.19 -6.42 8.24
N VAL A 273 1.07 -6.28 7.83
CA VAL A 273 2.18 -7.09 8.35
C VAL A 273 2.47 -6.73 9.81
N LEU A 274 2.35 -5.45 10.18
CA LEU A 274 2.42 -5.01 11.58
C LEU A 274 1.31 -5.69 12.40
N ALA A 275 0.05 -5.61 11.97
CA ALA A 275 -1.08 -6.26 12.65
C ALA A 275 -0.86 -7.77 12.79
N ALA A 276 -0.43 -8.45 11.73
CA ALA A 276 -0.14 -9.87 11.74
C ALA A 276 0.94 -10.26 12.76
N ARG A 277 2.03 -9.49 12.85
CA ARG A 277 3.10 -9.73 13.83
C ARG A 277 2.64 -9.49 15.26
N THR A 278 1.87 -8.42 15.49
CA THR A 278 1.34 -8.05 16.81
C THR A 278 0.37 -9.11 17.33
N VAL A 279 -0.58 -9.56 16.49
CA VAL A 279 -1.50 -10.65 16.82
C VAL A 279 -0.73 -11.94 17.09
N GLY A 280 0.22 -12.30 16.23
CA GLY A 280 1.03 -13.50 16.41
C GLY A 280 1.88 -13.49 17.69
N ALA A 281 2.34 -12.31 18.14
CA ALA A 281 3.04 -12.17 19.42
C ALA A 281 2.10 -12.38 20.61
N ALA A 282 0.94 -11.71 20.61
CA ALA A 282 -0.05 -11.84 21.68
C ALA A 282 -0.56 -13.28 21.85
N VAL A 283 -0.79 -14.00 20.74
CA VAL A 283 -1.22 -15.42 20.79
C VAL A 283 -0.13 -16.32 21.39
N ARG A 284 1.15 -16.07 21.09
CA ARG A 284 2.25 -16.83 21.70
C ARG A 284 2.36 -16.58 23.21
N GLU A 285 2.18 -15.34 23.64
CA GLU A 285 2.21 -14.97 25.06
C GLU A 285 1.10 -15.65 25.86
N GLN A 286 -0.07 -15.88 25.25
CA GLN A 286 -1.19 -16.58 25.90
C GLN A 286 -1.01 -18.09 25.97
N ALA A 287 -0.18 -18.66 25.09
CA ALA A 287 0.09 -20.10 25.05
C ALA A 287 1.24 -20.52 25.98
N ALA A 288 2.01 -19.56 26.53
CA ALA A 288 3.13 -19.76 27.44
C ALA A 288 2.67 -19.78 28.91
#